data_AF-Q2W622-F1
#
_entry.id   AF-Q2W622-F1
#
_cell.length_a   1.000
_cell.length_b   1.000
_cell.length_c   1.000
_cell.angle_alpha   90.00
_cell.angle_beta   90.00
_cell.angle_gamma   90.00
#
_symmetry.space_group_name_H-M   'P 1'
#
loop_
_entity.id
_entity.type
_entity.pdbx_description
1 polymer ?
#
loop_
_entity_poly.entity_id
_entity_poly.type
_entity_poly.pdbx_seq_one_letter_code
_entity_poly.pdbx_strand_id
1 'polypeptide(L)'
;MVTPVIPNTFACRPIYSDGMFLTSGIMAEEQNYFINWITLQTQLLYTGGILTGLTCSAVGGNTIMVATGAGLDEAGNFLIVPSGGITYTVPVTQASPSYIYLFMPSPPAPSPSVTTFNAAAQVGLTTGTPLAGLVVGQVTLDNNGVVTSVVSIPSPVRSRLAGGTPSTPTLMTDSMTAGVSANSLPLEGNVSVPGSALAKAGQSITQTVSFRPDGIPAFTGPPRVFITALGSRPLATSVAAITTSQFALTVAAVTAATDAEKAEAVSLHWLALL
;
A
#
# COMPACT_ATOMS: atom_id res chain seq x y z
N MET A 1 20.75 7.10 0.71
CA MET A 1 19.34 6.69 0.82
C MET A 1 18.53 7.92 0.39
N VAL A 2 17.86 7.90 -0.76
CA VAL A 2 17.09 9.06 -1.24
C VAL A 2 15.73 8.99 -0.56
N THR A 3 15.40 9.99 0.26
CA THR A 3 14.08 10.09 0.88
C THR A 3 13.03 10.22 -0.23
N PRO A 4 12.02 9.33 -0.31
CA PRO A 4 10.95 9.50 -1.29
C PRO A 4 10.26 10.85 -1.05
N VAL A 5 10.18 11.66 -2.10
CA VAL A 5 9.48 12.95 -2.05
C VAL A 5 8.01 12.66 -1.81
N ILE A 6 7.45 13.20 -0.72
CA ILE A 6 6.01 13.12 -0.47
C ILE A 6 5.32 13.83 -1.65
N PRO A 7 4.49 13.14 -2.44
CA PRO A 7 3.76 13.76 -3.53
C PRO A 7 2.94 14.96 -3.03
N ASN A 8 2.87 16.02 -3.82
CA ASN A 8 2.04 17.19 -3.54
C ASN A 8 0.53 16.94 -3.77
N THR A 9 0.15 15.69 -4.06
CA THR A 9 -1.24 15.27 -4.27
C THR A 9 -1.93 15.03 -2.93
N PHE A 10 -2.91 15.88 -2.61
CA PHE A 10 -3.78 15.70 -1.45
C PHE A 10 -4.95 14.76 -1.80
N ALA A 11 -5.24 13.80 -0.91
CA ALA A 11 -6.40 12.92 -1.03
C ALA A 11 -7.58 13.55 -0.29
N CYS A 12 -8.60 14.02 -1.02
CA CYS A 12 -9.85 14.49 -0.44
C CYS A 12 -10.74 13.29 -0.12
N ARG A 13 -11.25 13.22 1.11
CA ARG A 13 -12.23 12.22 1.53
C ARG A 13 -13.63 12.84 1.46
N PRO A 14 -14.63 12.16 0.86
CA PRO A 14 -16.01 12.62 0.94
C PRO A 14 -16.55 12.52 2.36
N ILE A 15 -17.34 13.52 2.76
CA ILE A 15 -18.05 13.53 4.05
C ILE A 15 -19.50 13.18 3.78
N TYR A 16 -19.92 12.02 4.28
CA TYR A 16 -21.32 11.58 4.24
C TYR A 16 -22.11 12.25 5.36
N SER A 17 -23.21 12.93 5.01
CA SER A 17 -24.16 13.49 5.98
C SER A 17 -25.55 12.86 5.83
N ASP A 18 -26.34 12.92 6.90
CA ASP A 18 -27.73 12.46 6.85
C ASP A 18 -28.55 13.26 5.82
N GLY A 19 -29.46 12.57 5.12
CA GLY A 19 -30.26 13.15 4.04
C GLY A 19 -29.50 13.52 2.75
N MET A 20 -28.20 13.21 2.64
CA MET A 20 -27.43 13.51 1.43
C MET A 20 -27.82 12.62 0.25
N PHE A 21 -28.04 13.24 -0.91
CA PHE A 21 -28.21 12.50 -2.17
C PHE A 21 -26.88 11.90 -2.62
N LEU A 22 -26.83 10.57 -2.73
CA LEU A 22 -25.68 9.87 -3.28
C LEU A 22 -25.60 10.11 -4.78
N THR A 23 -24.45 10.59 -5.24
CA THR A 23 -24.16 10.79 -6.67
C THR A 23 -22.99 9.93 -7.10
N SER A 24 -22.91 9.64 -8.39
CA SER A 24 -21.74 8.97 -8.97
C SER A 24 -20.45 9.77 -8.76
N GLY A 25 -20.53 11.10 -8.69
CA GLY A 25 -19.40 11.97 -8.38
C GLY A 25 -18.81 11.71 -6.98
N ILE A 26 -19.67 11.56 -5.97
CA ILE A 26 -19.24 11.27 -4.59
C ILE A 26 -18.59 9.88 -4.52
N MET A 27 -19.14 8.89 -5.22
CA MET A 27 -18.57 7.54 -5.28
C MET A 27 -17.22 7.51 -6.00
N ALA A 28 -17.06 8.29 -7.07
CA ALA A 28 -15.79 8.43 -7.78
C ALA A 28 -14.73 9.13 -6.91
N GLU A 29 -15.12 10.14 -6.14
CA GLU A 29 -14.23 10.82 -5.19
C GLU A 29 -13.77 9.86 -4.08
N GLU A 30 -14.67 9.05 -3.53
CA GLU A 30 -14.32 8.01 -2.54
C GLU A 30 -13.35 6.96 -3.14
N GLN A 31 -13.61 6.50 -4.36
CA GLN A 31 -12.74 5.57 -5.05
C GLN A 31 -11.33 6.15 -5.25
N ASN A 32 -11.24 7.41 -5.70
CA ASN A 32 -9.97 8.10 -5.89
C ASN A 32 -9.22 8.30 -4.56
N TYR A 33 -9.94 8.60 -3.47
CA TYR A 33 -9.35 8.68 -2.14
C TYR A 33 -8.65 7.38 -1.75
N PHE A 34 -9.33 6.23 -1.90
CA PHE A 34 -8.75 4.93 -1.55
C PHE A 34 -7.58 4.55 -2.44
N ILE A 35 -7.66 4.79 -3.76
CA ILE A 35 -6.57 4.51 -4.69
C ILE A 35 -5.33 5.35 -4.31
N ASN A 36 -5.50 6.66 -4.12
CA ASN A 36 -4.40 7.55 -3.76
C ASN A 36 -3.79 7.18 -2.41
N TRP A 37 -4.61 6.82 -1.44
CA TRP A 37 -4.14 6.40 -0.11
C TRP A 37 -3.31 5.11 -0.19
N ILE A 38 -3.79 4.10 -0.93
CA ILE A 38 -3.06 2.84 -1.13
C ILE A 38 -1.75 3.09 -1.89
N THR A 39 -1.78 3.85 -2.99
CA THR A 39 -0.59 4.19 -3.79
C THR A 39 0.46 4.94 -2.95
N LEU A 40 0.03 5.89 -2.11
CA LEU A 40 0.95 6.59 -1.23
C LEU A 40 1.56 5.65 -0.19
N GLN A 41 0.74 4.79 0.42
CA GLN A 41 1.22 3.82 1.39
C GLN A 41 2.23 2.85 0.77
N THR A 42 1.96 2.34 -0.42
CA THR A 42 2.87 1.42 -1.13
C THR A 42 4.16 2.13 -1.54
N GLN A 43 4.08 3.36 -2.05
CA GLN A 43 5.25 4.17 -2.42
C GLN A 43 6.18 4.42 -1.22
N LEU A 44 5.61 4.69 -0.05
CA LEU A 44 6.39 4.97 1.17
C LEU A 44 6.95 3.70 1.82
N LEU A 45 6.20 2.60 1.82
CA LEU A 45 6.57 1.37 2.50
C LEU A 45 7.37 0.39 1.65
N TYR A 46 7.26 0.44 0.33
CA TYR A 46 7.81 -0.57 -0.56
C TYR A 46 8.60 0.03 -1.73
N THR A 47 9.61 -0.69 -2.21
CA THR A 47 10.30 -0.36 -3.47
C THR A 47 9.49 -0.88 -4.66
N GLY A 48 9.70 -0.30 -5.85
CA GLY A 48 9.20 -0.90 -7.08
C GLY A 48 9.78 -2.30 -7.27
N GLY A 49 9.00 -3.21 -7.86
CA GLY A 49 9.41 -4.58 -8.09
C GLY A 49 8.27 -5.55 -8.43
N ILE A 50 8.64 -6.79 -8.71
CA ILE A 50 7.73 -7.91 -8.93
C ILE A 50 7.33 -8.49 -7.57
N LEU A 51 6.02 -8.66 -7.37
CA LEU A 51 5.47 -9.36 -6.21
C LEU A 51 5.37 -10.86 -6.49
N THR A 52 4.84 -11.21 -7.67
CA THR A 52 4.66 -12.61 -8.09
C THR A 52 4.54 -12.71 -9.62
N GLY A 53 5.05 -13.80 -10.20
CA GLY A 53 4.93 -14.09 -11.63
C GLY A 53 5.71 -13.11 -12.52
N LEU A 54 5.04 -12.56 -13.54
CA LEU A 54 5.57 -11.55 -14.47
C LEU A 54 6.84 -11.97 -15.23
N THR A 55 7.01 -13.26 -15.49
CA THR A 55 8.10 -13.76 -16.33
C THR A 55 7.84 -13.46 -17.80
N CYS A 56 8.89 -13.09 -18.52
CA CYS A 56 8.86 -12.83 -19.96
C CYS A 56 9.40 -14.03 -20.75
N SER A 57 8.73 -14.36 -21.85
CA SER A 57 9.15 -15.43 -22.78
C SER A 57 8.93 -15.03 -24.24
N ALA A 58 9.74 -15.55 -25.15
CA ALA A 58 9.46 -15.46 -26.58
C ALA A 58 8.35 -16.46 -26.97
N VAL A 59 7.41 -16.02 -27.80
CA VAL A 59 6.33 -16.88 -28.34
C VAL A 59 6.64 -17.32 -29.78
N GLY A 60 7.46 -16.53 -30.49
CA GLY A 60 7.90 -16.80 -31.86
C GLY A 60 7.91 -15.55 -32.72
N GLY A 61 8.75 -15.54 -33.77
CA GLY A 61 8.92 -14.37 -34.65
C GLY A 61 9.36 -13.14 -33.85
N ASN A 62 8.63 -12.03 -33.99
CA ASN A 62 8.86 -10.81 -33.24
C ASN A 62 7.93 -10.68 -32.00
N THR A 63 7.37 -11.79 -31.49
CA THR A 63 6.36 -11.75 -30.43
C THR A 63 6.92 -12.24 -29.09
N ILE A 64 6.64 -11.47 -28.04
CA ILE A 64 6.94 -11.79 -26.65
C ILE A 64 5.64 -11.96 -25.85
N MET A 65 5.71 -12.65 -24.73
CA MET A 65 4.63 -12.79 -23.76
C MET A 65 5.14 -12.46 -22.37
N VAL A 66 4.38 -11.65 -21.64
CA VAL A 66 4.52 -11.44 -20.20
C VAL A 66 3.47 -12.31 -19.50
N ALA A 67 3.91 -13.21 -18.64
CA ALA A 67 3.03 -14.10 -17.90
C ALA A 67 2.19 -13.33 -16.88
N THR A 68 1.07 -13.94 -16.46
CA THR A 68 0.22 -13.45 -15.37
C THR A 68 1.04 -13.18 -14.10
N GLY A 69 0.68 -12.13 -13.38
CA GLY A 69 1.37 -11.75 -12.16
C GLY A 69 1.04 -10.33 -11.71
N ALA A 70 1.75 -9.89 -10.69
CA ALA A 70 1.58 -8.56 -10.13
C ALA A 70 2.92 -7.97 -9.68
N GLY A 71 3.02 -6.65 -9.73
CA GLY A 71 4.15 -5.89 -9.24
C GLY A 71 3.76 -4.47 -8.85
N LEU A 72 4.74 -3.74 -8.35
CA LEU A 72 4.66 -2.32 -8.00
C LEU A 72 5.63 -1.54 -8.88
N ASP A 73 5.22 -0.38 -9.36
CA ASP A 73 6.17 0.60 -9.89
C ASP A 73 6.76 1.48 -8.75
N GLU A 74 7.75 2.31 -9.09
CA GLU A 74 8.37 3.23 -8.12
C GLU A 74 7.43 4.35 -7.64
N ALA A 75 6.29 4.55 -8.31
CA ALA A 75 5.25 5.48 -7.89
C ALA A 75 4.23 4.83 -6.94
N GLY A 76 4.37 3.53 -6.63
CA GLY A 76 3.47 2.79 -5.74
C GLY A 76 2.25 2.20 -6.43
N ASN A 77 2.13 2.31 -7.75
CA ASN A 77 0.99 1.77 -8.48
C ASN A 77 1.09 0.25 -8.59
N PHE A 78 -0.03 -0.44 -8.40
CA PHE A 78 -0.15 -1.86 -8.72
C PHE A 78 -0.23 -2.06 -10.23
N LEU A 79 0.67 -2.89 -10.73
CA LEU A 79 0.71 -3.34 -12.11
C LEU A 79 0.31 -4.81 -12.15
N ILE A 80 -0.91 -5.07 -12.61
CA ILE A 80 -1.49 -6.41 -12.64
C ILE A 80 -1.61 -6.87 -14.09
N VAL A 81 -1.06 -8.06 -14.36
CA VAL A 81 -1.27 -8.79 -15.61
C VAL A 81 -2.28 -9.91 -15.30
N PRO A 82 -3.52 -9.85 -15.84
CA PRO A 82 -4.56 -10.81 -15.53
C PRO A 82 -4.28 -12.21 -16.13
N SER A 83 -5.17 -13.16 -15.87
CA SER A 83 -5.08 -14.52 -16.41
C SER A 83 -4.97 -14.52 -17.93
N GLY A 84 -4.02 -15.27 -18.48
CA GLY A 84 -3.76 -15.35 -19.92
C GLY A 84 -2.52 -14.57 -20.38
N GLY A 85 -1.94 -13.76 -19.50
CA GLY A 85 -0.75 -12.96 -19.81
C GLY A 85 -1.04 -11.82 -20.78
N ILE A 86 0.02 -11.13 -21.20
CA ILE A 86 -0.03 -10.13 -22.27
C ILE A 86 0.96 -10.52 -23.35
N THR A 87 0.44 -10.73 -24.55
CA THR A 87 1.26 -10.90 -25.75
C THR A 87 1.55 -9.52 -26.35
N TYR A 88 2.80 -9.28 -26.72
CA TYR A 88 3.24 -8.03 -27.31
C TYR A 88 4.10 -8.31 -28.55
N THR A 89 3.74 -7.68 -29.67
CA THR A 89 4.51 -7.76 -30.91
C THR A 89 5.54 -6.64 -30.93
N VAL A 90 6.82 -7.03 -30.89
CA VAL A 90 7.95 -6.11 -30.92
C VAL A 90 8.07 -5.48 -32.32
N PRO A 91 8.09 -4.15 -32.44
CA PRO A 91 8.35 -3.49 -33.71
C PRO A 91 9.72 -3.90 -34.26
N VAL A 92 9.81 -4.20 -35.56
CA VAL A 92 11.08 -4.58 -36.21
C VAL A 92 12.13 -3.46 -36.18
N THR A 93 11.70 -2.21 -35.96
CA THR A 93 12.56 -1.03 -35.83
C THR A 93 13.03 -0.79 -34.40
N GLN A 94 12.61 -1.62 -33.44
CA GLN A 94 13.00 -1.48 -32.05
C GLN A 94 14.50 -1.72 -31.89
N ALA A 95 15.15 -0.88 -31.08
CA ALA A 95 16.56 -1.04 -30.76
C ALA A 95 16.84 -2.34 -29.98
N SER A 96 18.02 -2.91 -30.18
CA SER A 96 18.46 -4.17 -29.57
C SER A 96 19.77 -3.91 -28.79
N PRO A 97 19.84 -4.21 -27.48
CA PRO A 97 18.78 -4.74 -26.63
C PRO A 97 17.77 -3.67 -26.18
N SER A 98 16.55 -4.10 -25.85
CA SER A 98 15.51 -3.26 -25.23
C SER A 98 14.95 -3.89 -23.96
N TYR A 99 14.59 -3.08 -22.98
CA TYR A 99 13.88 -3.51 -21.77
C TYR A 99 12.39 -3.62 -22.03
N ILE A 100 11.81 -4.71 -21.54
CA ILE A 100 10.38 -4.93 -21.44
C ILE A 100 9.94 -4.38 -20.09
N TYR A 101 8.97 -3.47 -20.10
CA TYR A 101 8.43 -2.91 -18.88
C TYR A 101 6.90 -2.87 -18.90
N LEU A 102 6.33 -2.95 -17.70
CA LEU A 102 4.92 -2.76 -17.45
C LEU A 102 4.68 -1.33 -17.00
N PHE A 103 3.61 -0.72 -17.44
CA PHE A 103 3.22 0.61 -16.98
C PHE A 103 1.70 0.72 -16.85
N MET A 104 1.26 1.63 -15.99
CA MET A 104 -0.15 1.98 -15.87
C MET A 104 -0.49 2.93 -17.03
N PRO A 105 -1.56 2.68 -17.80
CA PRO A 105 -1.97 3.59 -18.87
C PRO A 105 -2.31 4.97 -18.31
N SER A 106 -1.83 6.03 -18.99
CA SER A 106 -2.12 7.43 -18.64
C SER A 106 -2.52 8.21 -19.91
N PRO A 107 -3.54 9.09 -19.86
CA PRO A 107 -4.47 9.32 -18.75
C PRO A 107 -5.59 8.26 -18.74
N PRO A 108 -6.35 8.08 -17.64
CA PRO A 108 -7.70 7.55 -17.77
C PRO A 108 -8.42 8.48 -18.76
N ALA A 109 -8.64 8.04 -20.00
CA ALA A 109 -9.26 8.88 -21.00
C ALA A 109 -10.60 9.41 -20.44
N PRO A 110 -10.92 10.71 -20.58
CA PRO A 110 -12.20 11.24 -20.18
C PRO A 110 -13.27 10.65 -21.10
N SER A 111 -13.80 9.48 -20.73
CA SER A 111 -15.02 8.94 -21.30
C SER A 111 -16.17 9.51 -20.48
N PRO A 112 -17.25 10.03 -21.08
CA PRO A 112 -18.44 10.42 -20.33
C PRO A 112 -19.14 9.24 -19.61
N SER A 113 -18.57 8.02 -19.69
CA SER A 113 -19.10 6.78 -19.12
C SER A 113 -18.09 6.01 -18.23
N VAL A 114 -17.16 6.69 -17.52
CA VAL A 114 -16.13 6.03 -16.67
C VAL A 114 -16.69 5.45 -15.36
N THR A 115 -17.53 4.41 -15.43
CA THR A 115 -17.83 3.59 -14.23
C THR A 115 -16.74 2.55 -13.94
N THR A 116 -15.69 2.49 -14.77
CA THR A 116 -14.65 1.47 -14.69
C THR A 116 -13.26 2.07 -14.58
N PHE A 117 -12.58 1.76 -13.49
CA PHE A 117 -11.14 2.02 -13.31
C PHE A 117 -10.38 0.80 -13.83
N ASN A 118 -9.70 0.94 -14.98
CA ASN A 118 -8.89 -0.13 -15.53
C ASN A 118 -7.46 -0.05 -15.01
N ALA A 119 -7.12 -0.91 -14.04
CA ALA A 119 -5.79 -1.03 -13.46
C ALA A 119 -4.90 -2.08 -14.17
N ALA A 120 -5.35 -2.62 -15.32
CA ALA A 120 -4.54 -3.59 -16.06
C ALA A 120 -3.28 -2.92 -16.59
N ALA A 121 -2.12 -3.55 -16.32
CA ALA A 121 -0.86 -3.07 -16.82
C ALA A 121 -0.79 -3.21 -18.34
N GLN A 122 -0.09 -2.28 -19.00
CA GLN A 122 0.28 -2.38 -20.40
C GLN A 122 1.77 -2.71 -20.54
N VAL A 123 2.13 -3.35 -21.64
CA VAL A 123 3.52 -3.71 -21.96
C VAL A 123 4.11 -2.66 -22.90
N GLY A 124 5.31 -2.18 -22.58
CA GLY A 124 6.09 -1.28 -23.41
C GLY A 124 7.54 -1.75 -23.57
N LEU A 125 8.24 -1.12 -24.51
CA LEU A 125 9.67 -1.33 -24.75
C LEU A 125 10.42 -0.02 -24.67
N THR A 126 11.60 -0.05 -24.07
CA THR A 126 12.49 1.11 -23.97
C THR A 126 13.95 0.68 -23.99
N THR A 127 14.85 1.55 -24.42
CA THR A 127 16.30 1.30 -24.44
C THR A 127 17.00 1.70 -23.13
N GLY A 128 16.29 2.41 -22.25
CA GLY A 128 16.80 2.86 -20.95
C GLY A 128 15.89 2.45 -19.80
N THR A 129 16.18 2.94 -18.59
CA THR A 129 15.27 2.76 -17.46
C THR A 129 13.98 3.57 -17.72
N PRO A 130 12.78 2.95 -17.68
CA PRO A 130 11.55 3.68 -17.88
C PRO A 130 11.36 4.72 -16.77
N LEU A 131 10.90 5.92 -17.14
CA LEU A 131 10.58 7.00 -16.18
C LEU A 131 9.41 6.63 -15.26
N ALA A 132 8.46 5.84 -15.76
CA ALA A 132 7.34 5.29 -15.02
C ALA A 132 7.07 3.86 -15.50
N GLY A 133 7.12 2.90 -14.58
CA GLY A 133 6.85 1.50 -14.86
C GLY A 133 7.80 0.53 -14.16
N LEU A 134 7.51 -0.76 -14.32
CA LEU A 134 8.24 -1.88 -13.76
C LEU A 134 8.93 -2.66 -14.87
N VAL A 135 10.27 -2.71 -14.85
CA VAL A 135 11.03 -3.58 -15.76
C VAL A 135 10.80 -5.04 -15.38
N VAL A 136 10.41 -5.85 -16.36
CA VAL A 136 10.13 -7.28 -16.20
C VAL A 136 11.14 -8.16 -16.96
N GLY A 137 11.80 -7.61 -17.97
CA GLY A 137 12.80 -8.34 -18.73
C GLY A 137 13.53 -7.49 -19.76
N GLN A 138 14.33 -8.16 -20.56
CA GLN A 138 15.06 -7.61 -21.70
C GLN A 138 14.85 -8.52 -22.91
N VAL A 139 14.68 -7.90 -24.07
CA VAL A 139 14.55 -8.55 -25.36
C VAL A 139 15.71 -8.15 -26.26
N THR A 140 16.25 -9.14 -26.97
CA THR A 140 17.24 -8.97 -28.02
C THR A 140 16.62 -9.39 -29.33
N LEU A 141 16.84 -8.57 -30.36
CA LEU A 141 16.37 -8.77 -31.72
C LEU A 141 17.56 -9.05 -32.64
N ASP A 142 17.34 -9.83 -33.71
CA ASP A 142 18.27 -9.93 -34.83
C ASP A 142 18.12 -8.75 -35.81
N ASN A 143 18.95 -8.75 -36.87
CA ASN A 143 18.93 -7.72 -37.91
C ASN A 143 17.63 -7.68 -38.73
N ASN A 144 16.76 -8.70 -38.61
CA ASN A 144 15.46 -8.78 -39.27
C ASN A 144 14.29 -8.46 -38.31
N GLY A 145 14.59 -8.05 -37.06
CA GLY A 145 13.59 -7.74 -36.05
C GLY A 145 12.93 -8.97 -35.41
N VAL A 146 13.53 -10.17 -35.55
CA VAL A 146 13.08 -11.41 -34.90
C VAL A 146 13.66 -11.48 -33.49
N VAL A 147 12.84 -11.90 -32.53
CA VAL A 147 13.26 -12.09 -31.14
C VAL A 147 14.22 -13.27 -31.04
N THR A 148 15.47 -13.00 -30.70
CA THR A 148 16.52 -14.02 -30.55
C THR A 148 16.68 -14.47 -29.10
N SER A 149 16.46 -13.56 -28.14
CA SER A 149 16.47 -13.90 -26.72
C SER A 149 15.54 -13.00 -25.93
N VAL A 150 14.86 -13.59 -24.94
CA VAL A 150 14.11 -12.87 -23.91
C VAL A 150 14.64 -13.34 -22.56
N VAL A 151 15.11 -12.39 -21.75
CA VAL A 151 15.61 -12.65 -20.40
C VAL A 151 14.72 -11.94 -19.41
N SER A 152 14.14 -12.67 -18.46
CA SER A 152 13.40 -12.06 -17.35
C SER A 152 14.39 -11.45 -16.36
N ILE A 153 14.12 -10.23 -15.89
CA ILE A 153 14.97 -9.51 -14.94
C ILE A 153 14.13 -9.21 -13.70
N PRO A 154 13.92 -10.19 -12.81
CA PRO A 154 13.07 -9.97 -11.65
C PRO A 154 13.79 -9.09 -10.61
N SER A 155 13.23 -7.91 -10.36
CA SER A 155 13.56 -7.11 -9.18
C SER A 155 12.46 -7.34 -8.14
N PRO A 156 12.70 -8.03 -7.02
CA PRO A 156 11.66 -8.26 -6.03
C PRO A 156 11.30 -6.97 -5.31
N VAL A 157 10.02 -6.82 -4.94
CA VAL A 157 9.57 -5.76 -4.02
C VAL A 157 10.28 -5.93 -2.68
N ARG A 158 10.79 -4.83 -2.11
CA ARG A 158 11.40 -4.79 -0.79
C ARG A 158 10.69 -3.79 0.10
N SER A 159 10.64 -4.08 1.39
CA SER A 159 10.24 -3.07 2.37
C SER A 159 11.29 -1.97 2.46
N ARG A 160 10.85 -0.71 2.46
CA ARG A 160 11.65 0.48 2.75
C ARG A 160 11.80 0.71 4.26
N LEU A 161 11.01 0.01 5.07
CA LEU A 161 11.21 0.02 6.52
C LEU A 161 12.57 -0.58 6.83
N ALA A 162 13.33 0.07 7.72
CA ALA A 162 14.65 -0.42 8.11
C ALA A 162 14.50 -1.84 8.66
N GLY A 163 15.05 -2.81 7.91
CA GLY A 163 15.15 -4.20 8.34
C GLY A 163 16.17 -4.33 9.46
N GLY A 164 15.81 -3.89 10.66
CA GLY A 164 16.49 -4.25 11.88
C GLY A 164 15.92 -5.55 12.41
N THR A 165 16.77 -6.51 12.73
CA THR A 165 16.49 -7.39 13.88
C THR A 165 16.02 -6.53 15.06
N PRO A 166 15.16 -7.03 15.97
CA PRO A 166 14.59 -6.24 17.06
C PRO A 166 15.71 -5.89 18.06
N SER A 167 16.54 -4.94 17.69
CA SER A 167 17.37 -4.17 18.59
C SER A 167 16.47 -3.06 19.10
N THR A 168 16.44 -2.97 20.42
CA THR A 168 15.67 -2.04 21.25
C THR A 168 15.45 -0.71 20.52
N PRO A 169 14.19 -0.24 20.35
CA PRO A 169 13.90 0.93 19.54
C PRO A 169 14.66 2.12 20.11
N THR A 170 15.70 2.53 19.41
CA THR A 170 16.34 3.82 19.65
C THR A 170 15.59 4.78 18.76
N LEU A 171 14.67 5.54 19.35
CA LEU A 171 13.96 6.63 18.69
C LEU A 171 14.98 7.48 17.93
N MET A 172 14.90 7.47 16.60
CA MET A 172 15.55 8.48 15.79
C MET A 172 14.85 9.80 16.12
N THR A 173 15.48 10.60 16.97
CA THR A 173 15.21 12.03 17.10
C THR A 173 15.65 12.71 15.81
N ASP A 174 14.85 12.55 14.75
CA ASP A 174 14.98 13.41 13.58
C ASP A 174 14.12 14.64 13.84
N SER A 175 14.81 15.76 13.99
CA SER A 175 14.26 17.06 14.36
C SER A 175 13.38 17.60 13.23
N MET A 176 12.10 17.23 13.25
CA MET A 176 11.06 18.09 12.69
C MET A 176 10.87 19.28 13.61
N THR A 177 11.77 20.27 13.52
CA THR A 177 11.50 21.65 13.99
C THR A 177 10.45 22.29 13.08
N ALA A 178 9.24 21.76 13.11
CA ALA A 178 8.05 22.56 12.84
C ALA A 178 7.65 23.18 14.18
N GLY A 179 7.33 24.47 14.19
CA GLY A 179 6.90 25.21 15.38
C GLY A 179 5.55 24.70 15.91
N VAL A 180 5.56 23.52 16.53
CA VAL A 180 4.41 22.90 17.18
C VAL A 180 4.44 23.33 18.63
N SER A 181 3.41 24.06 19.07
CA SER A 181 3.22 24.37 20.49
C SER A 181 3.24 23.06 21.28
N ALA A 182 3.83 23.05 22.47
CA ALA A 182 4.02 21.86 23.30
C ALA A 182 2.75 21.05 23.63
N ASN A 183 1.56 21.55 23.25
CA ASN A 183 0.25 20.92 23.44
C ASN A 183 -0.33 20.24 22.18
N SER A 184 0.43 20.10 21.09
CA SER A 184 -0.05 19.50 19.83
C SER A 184 0.86 18.41 19.27
N LEU A 185 1.74 17.85 20.11
CA LEU A 185 2.60 16.73 19.71
C LEU A 185 1.77 15.44 19.60
N PRO A 186 2.05 14.59 18.59
CA PRO A 186 1.46 13.27 18.51
C PRO A 186 1.80 12.47 19.77
N LEU A 187 0.81 11.76 20.31
CA LEU A 187 1.00 10.82 21.41
C LEU A 187 0.88 9.40 20.90
N GLU A 188 1.66 8.50 21.47
CA GLU A 188 1.62 7.08 21.14
C GLU A 188 1.69 6.22 22.39
N GLY A 189 1.31 4.96 22.24
CA GLY A 189 1.41 4.00 23.32
C GLY A 189 1.03 2.59 22.89
N ASN A 190 1.21 1.66 23.82
CA ASN A 190 0.84 0.27 23.62
C ASN A 190 -0.36 -0.08 24.49
N VAL A 191 -1.25 -0.92 23.97
CA VAL A 191 -2.35 -1.53 24.69
C VAL A 191 -2.33 -3.03 24.45
N SER A 192 -2.58 -3.79 25.50
CA SER A 192 -2.57 -5.25 25.45
C SER A 192 -3.95 -5.78 25.79
N VAL A 193 -4.50 -6.62 24.93
CA VAL A 193 -5.77 -7.32 25.17
C VAL A 193 -5.52 -8.83 25.37
N PRO A 194 -6.25 -9.50 26.28
CA PRO A 194 -6.08 -10.93 26.48
C PRO A 194 -6.37 -11.73 25.21
N GLY A 195 -5.43 -12.56 24.73
CA GLY A 195 -5.64 -13.38 23.54
C GLY A 195 -6.77 -14.39 23.70
N SER A 196 -7.03 -14.84 24.93
CA SER A 196 -8.14 -15.72 25.30
C SER A 196 -9.52 -15.10 25.07
N ALA A 197 -9.65 -13.78 25.13
CA ALA A 197 -10.90 -13.06 24.84
C ALA A 197 -11.23 -13.03 23.33
N LEU A 198 -10.25 -13.39 22.50
CA LEU A 198 -10.29 -13.36 21.04
C LEU A 198 -10.08 -14.77 20.45
N ALA A 199 -10.50 -15.81 21.17
CA ALA A 199 -10.21 -17.20 20.83
C ALA A 199 -10.97 -17.71 19.58
N LYS A 200 -12.17 -17.19 19.33
CA LYS A 200 -13.03 -17.59 18.20
C LYS A 200 -13.24 -16.44 17.22
N ALA A 201 -13.35 -16.76 15.94
CA ALA A 201 -13.72 -15.79 14.92
C ALA A 201 -15.02 -15.08 15.29
N GLY A 202 -15.05 -13.76 15.12
CA GLY A 202 -16.18 -12.88 15.48
C GLY A 202 -16.25 -12.49 16.96
N GLN A 203 -15.43 -13.07 17.85
CA GLN A 203 -15.33 -12.56 19.23
C GLN A 203 -14.63 -11.20 19.25
N SER A 204 -15.10 -10.32 20.11
CA SER A 204 -14.54 -8.99 20.31
C SER A 204 -14.44 -8.62 21.77
N ILE A 205 -13.49 -7.72 22.06
CA ILE A 205 -13.29 -7.11 23.37
C ILE A 205 -13.18 -5.60 23.19
N THR A 206 -13.83 -4.84 24.07
CA THR A 206 -13.72 -3.39 24.12
C THR A 206 -12.97 -2.98 25.37
N GLN A 207 -11.98 -2.10 25.21
CA GLN A 207 -11.16 -1.55 26.28
C GLN A 207 -11.08 -0.04 26.14
N THR A 208 -11.19 0.67 27.26
CA THR A 208 -10.91 2.11 27.31
C THR A 208 -9.42 2.33 27.42
N VAL A 209 -8.88 3.18 26.55
CA VAL A 209 -7.45 3.54 26.51
C VAL A 209 -7.33 5.03 26.76
N SER A 210 -6.63 5.38 27.84
CA SER A 210 -6.30 6.77 28.15
C SER A 210 -5.04 7.18 27.41
N PHE A 211 -5.02 8.40 26.84
CA PHE A 211 -3.83 8.93 26.17
C PHE A 211 -2.68 9.20 27.14
N ARG A 212 -3.01 9.42 28.41
CA ARG A 212 -2.05 9.60 29.50
C ARG A 212 -2.43 8.72 30.69
N PRO A 213 -1.46 8.21 31.45
CA PRO A 213 -1.72 7.39 32.64
C PRO A 213 -2.51 8.12 33.73
N ASP A 214 -2.43 9.45 33.77
CA ASP A 214 -3.09 10.32 34.75
C ASP A 214 -4.56 10.66 34.39
N GLY A 215 -5.02 10.27 33.19
CA GLY A 215 -6.39 10.54 32.71
C GLY A 215 -6.67 12.01 32.40
N ILE A 216 -5.67 12.89 32.44
CA ILE A 216 -5.81 14.31 32.15
C ILE A 216 -6.02 14.51 30.64
N PRO A 217 -6.82 15.50 30.21
CA PRO A 217 -6.93 15.88 28.80
C PRO A 217 -5.56 16.05 28.15
N ALA A 218 -5.31 15.23 27.15
CA ALA A 218 -4.07 15.22 26.38
C ALA A 218 -4.11 16.18 25.19
N PHE A 219 -5.33 16.50 24.71
CA PHE A 219 -5.57 17.31 23.52
C PHE A 219 -6.60 18.40 23.80
N THR A 220 -6.56 19.50 23.04
CA THR A 220 -7.52 20.60 23.12
C THR A 220 -8.86 20.29 22.44
N GLY A 221 -8.92 19.24 21.63
CA GLY A 221 -10.12 18.70 21.00
C GLY A 221 -9.97 17.19 20.75
N PRO A 222 -11.02 16.48 20.31
CA PRO A 222 -10.93 15.04 20.03
C PRO A 222 -9.89 14.76 18.93
N PRO A 223 -8.82 14.00 19.21
CA PRO A 223 -7.81 13.68 18.20
C PRO A 223 -8.30 12.60 17.22
N ARG A 224 -7.56 12.44 16.12
CA ARG A 224 -7.61 11.23 15.29
C ARG A 224 -6.74 10.16 15.93
N VAL A 225 -7.26 8.93 16.01
CA VAL A 225 -6.55 7.79 16.62
C VAL A 225 -6.39 6.68 15.59
N PHE A 226 -5.16 6.19 15.47
CA PHE A 226 -4.77 5.09 14.59
C PHE A 226 -4.32 3.90 15.44
N ILE A 227 -4.73 2.69 15.05
CA ILE A 227 -4.42 1.45 15.77
C ILE A 227 -3.72 0.50 14.82
N THR A 228 -2.67 -0.15 15.31
CA THR A 228 -1.96 -1.20 14.60
C THR A 228 -1.86 -2.42 15.52
N ALA A 229 -2.48 -3.53 15.11
CA ALA A 229 -2.29 -4.81 15.81
C ALA A 229 -0.87 -5.34 15.51
N LEU A 230 -0.16 -5.74 16.56
CA LEU A 230 1.17 -6.33 16.45
C LEU A 230 1.04 -7.85 16.44
N GLY A 231 1.62 -8.51 15.44
CA GLY A 231 1.62 -9.97 15.31
C GLY A 231 1.13 -10.46 13.95
N SER A 232 1.10 -11.78 13.79
CA SER A 232 0.74 -12.47 12.53
C SER A 232 -0.75 -12.77 12.39
N ARG A 233 -1.54 -12.64 13.48
CA ARG A 233 -2.96 -12.99 13.48
C ARG A 233 -3.80 -11.84 12.93
N PRO A 234 -4.69 -12.08 11.93
CA PRO A 234 -5.57 -11.03 11.42
C PRO A 234 -6.61 -10.64 12.46
N LEU A 235 -6.64 -9.35 12.79
CA LEU A 235 -7.56 -8.74 13.75
C LEU A 235 -8.20 -7.50 13.12
N ALA A 236 -9.46 -7.27 13.44
CA ALA A 236 -10.15 -6.03 13.13
C ALA A 236 -10.15 -5.11 14.36
N THR A 237 -9.84 -3.84 14.16
CA THR A 237 -9.83 -2.84 15.24
C THR A 237 -10.75 -1.69 14.89
N SER A 238 -11.52 -1.23 15.87
CA SER A 238 -12.37 -0.06 15.75
C SER A 238 -12.11 0.89 16.91
N VAL A 239 -12.07 2.19 16.63
CA VAL A 239 -11.96 3.23 17.65
C VAL A 239 -13.24 4.05 17.69
N ALA A 240 -13.78 4.24 18.88
CA ALA A 240 -14.99 5.01 19.13
C ALA A 240 -14.86 5.87 20.40
N ALA A 241 -15.87 6.71 20.65
CA ALA A 241 -15.98 7.54 21.85
C ALA A 241 -14.67 8.32 22.17
N ILE A 242 -14.07 8.91 21.13
CA ILE A 242 -12.83 9.66 21.27
C ILE A 242 -13.14 10.98 22.00
N THR A 243 -12.46 11.19 23.11
CA THR A 243 -12.51 12.41 23.91
C THR A 243 -11.13 13.08 23.90
N THR A 244 -10.95 14.14 24.67
CA THR A 244 -9.64 14.78 24.84
C THR A 244 -8.67 13.99 25.71
N SER A 245 -9.13 13.02 26.51
CA SER A 245 -8.32 12.24 27.47
C SER A 245 -8.22 10.74 27.16
N GLN A 246 -9.19 10.19 26.42
CA GLN A 246 -9.29 8.74 26.19
C GLN A 246 -10.10 8.40 24.94
N PHE A 247 -10.02 7.13 24.52
CA PHE A 247 -10.84 6.52 23.49
C PHE A 247 -11.27 5.10 23.88
N ALA A 248 -12.31 4.59 23.23
CA ALA A 248 -12.70 3.17 23.32
C ALA A 248 -12.12 2.40 22.13
N LEU A 249 -11.31 1.39 22.41
CA LEU A 249 -10.76 0.46 21.44
C LEU A 249 -11.55 -0.85 21.46
N THR A 250 -12.14 -1.23 20.33
CA THR A 250 -12.70 -2.56 20.13
C THR A 250 -11.77 -3.37 19.24
N VAL A 251 -11.36 -4.55 19.70
CA VAL A 251 -10.56 -5.51 18.94
C VAL A 251 -11.42 -6.74 18.69
N ALA A 252 -11.48 -7.22 17.44
CA ALA A 252 -12.24 -8.39 17.04
C ALA A 252 -11.37 -9.40 16.29
N ALA A 253 -11.56 -10.68 16.61
CA ALA A 253 -10.87 -11.78 15.95
C ALA A 253 -11.50 -12.05 14.57
N VAL A 254 -10.70 -11.94 13.50
CA VAL A 254 -11.16 -12.30 12.15
C VAL A 254 -11.11 -13.81 11.96
N THR A 255 -10.07 -14.45 12.49
CA THR A 255 -9.88 -15.91 12.48
C THR A 255 -9.85 -16.47 13.89
N ALA A 256 -10.13 -17.77 14.03
CA ALA A 256 -9.94 -18.46 15.31
C ALA A 256 -8.45 -18.49 15.69
N ALA A 257 -8.18 -18.40 17.00
CA ALA A 257 -6.83 -18.46 17.54
C ALA A 257 -6.34 -19.90 17.67
N THR A 258 -5.05 -20.12 17.41
CA THR A 258 -4.34 -21.34 17.82
C THR A 258 -4.17 -21.37 19.34
N ASP A 259 -3.84 -22.54 19.91
CA ASP A 259 -3.68 -22.66 21.37
C ASP A 259 -2.52 -21.82 21.92
N ALA A 260 -1.46 -21.61 21.12
CA ALA A 260 -0.37 -20.68 21.45
C ALA A 260 -0.86 -19.22 21.50
N GLU A 261 -1.64 -18.79 20.50
CA GLU A 261 -2.18 -17.42 20.43
C GLU A 261 -3.29 -17.13 21.45
N LYS A 262 -3.91 -18.16 22.04
CA LYS A 262 -4.85 -17.99 23.16
C LYS A 262 -4.13 -17.70 24.47
N ALA A 263 -2.92 -18.22 24.64
CA ALA A 263 -2.13 -18.08 25.85
C ALA A 263 -1.38 -16.74 25.91
N GLU A 264 -1.11 -16.12 24.76
CA GLU A 264 -0.40 -14.84 24.67
C GLU A 264 -1.36 -13.65 24.63
N ALA A 265 -0.90 -12.51 25.16
CA ALA A 265 -1.64 -11.26 25.06
C ALA A 265 -1.39 -10.60 23.70
N VAL A 266 -2.46 -10.11 23.07
CA VAL A 266 -2.35 -9.38 21.80
C VAL A 266 -1.93 -7.96 22.10
N SER A 267 -0.78 -7.57 21.57
CA SER A 267 -0.28 -6.20 21.67
C SER A 267 -0.79 -5.37 20.50
N LEU A 268 -1.26 -4.16 20.76
CA LEU A 268 -1.62 -3.17 19.76
C LEU A 268 -0.88 -1.87 20.06
N HIS A 269 -0.38 -1.23 19.02
CA HIS A 269 0.19 0.11 19.07
C HIS A 269 -0.88 1.13 18.68
N TRP A 270 -0.97 2.24 19.41
CA TRP A 270 -1.86 3.35 19.09
C TRP A 270 -1.07 4.64 18.89
N LEU A 271 -1.55 5.49 17.98
CA LEU A 271 -1.04 6.83 17.70
C LEU A 271 -2.21 7.81 17.65
N ALA A 272 -2.09 8.94 18.33
CA ALA A 272 -3.11 9.98 18.43
C ALA A 272 -2.54 11.34 18.04
N LEU A 273 -3.23 12.05 17.14
CA LEU A 273 -2.87 13.39 16.67
C LEU A 273 -4.12 14.24 16.42
N LEU A 274 -4.02 15.55 16.67
CA LEU A 274 -5.06 16.52 16.33
C LEU A 274 -5.19 16.72 14.81
#